data_AF-A0A2J9IKZ6-F1
#
_entry.id   AF-A0A2J9IKZ6-F1
#
_cell.length_a   1.000
_cell.length_b   1.000
_cell.length_c   1.000
_cell.angle_alpha   90.00
_cell.angle_beta   90.00
_cell.angle_gamma   90.00
#
_symmetry.space_group_name_H-M   'P 1'
#
loop_
_entity.id
_entity.type
_entity.pdbx_description
1 polymer ?
#
loop_
_entity_poly.entity_id
_entity_poly.type
_entity_poly.pdbx_seq_one_letter_code
_entity_poly.pdbx_strand_id
1 'polypeptide(L)'
;MSIARRRPRPDELPRWVRPAVPAGTGATSQASASGSSSGSGAQSGAAPTLPVTLADVRAAAETLRDTALTTPLLTARALGRDVGTEVYYKCENLQRAGSFKVRGAYVRMALLTEEEKSRGVVAASAGNHAQGVALAARRLGIHARIVMPRGVALPKLQATRDHGAEVVLYGTTVDESLAEAERYAEETGAVFIHPFDNPAIIAGQGTVGLEILEQLPDVDTVIMAIGGGGLLAGAAIALKESAREAGREIQVIGVQASDAAAYVSSLEAGGVQSLQGVSTIADGIAVGRPGAVPFEVISSLVDAVVTVTDDEIAEAIVHLMERSKLVVEPAGVVGAAALLSGRVGALGVDLGKTAVVLSGGNIDPMLMLKSIQVGLASNGRYMGVRIPLRDRTGELATISRLIADAEANVVRVDHTRVGPEFSMGGVHITIDMETRGHEHSEHVLAALREAGYAPEQLY
;
A
#
# COMPACT_ATOMS: atom_id res chain seq x y z
N MET A 1 2.64 -13.42 -30.40
CA MET A 1 1.66 -14.25 -29.66
C MET A 1 1.62 -13.73 -28.24
N SER A 2 0.44 -13.35 -27.74
CA SER A 2 0.25 -12.74 -26.42
C SER A 2 0.71 -13.71 -25.32
N ILE A 3 1.68 -13.30 -24.49
CA ILE A 3 2.00 -14.01 -23.25
C ILE A 3 0.72 -13.98 -22.41
N ALA A 4 0.05 -15.12 -22.29
CA ALA A 4 -1.08 -15.28 -21.41
C ALA A 4 -0.57 -15.08 -19.97
N ARG A 5 -0.85 -13.92 -19.38
CA ARG A 5 -0.58 -13.65 -17.96
C ARG A 5 -1.25 -14.77 -17.17
N ARG A 6 -0.45 -15.45 -16.35
CA ARG A 6 -0.84 -16.63 -15.57
C ARG A 6 -2.09 -16.27 -14.75
N ARG A 7 -3.20 -16.99 -14.94
CA ARG A 7 -4.41 -16.79 -14.11
C ARG A 7 -4.06 -17.08 -12.64
N PRO A 8 -4.53 -16.26 -11.69
CA PRO A 8 -4.26 -16.49 -10.27
C PRO A 8 -4.81 -17.86 -9.83
N ARG A 9 -4.09 -18.51 -8.91
CA ARG A 9 -4.47 -19.79 -8.29
C ARG A 9 -5.68 -19.63 -7.34
N PRO A 10 -6.39 -20.71 -6.96
CA PRO A 10 -7.58 -20.60 -6.11
C PRO A 10 -7.34 -20.00 -4.70
N ASP A 11 -6.14 -20.16 -4.15
CA ASP A 11 -5.63 -19.56 -2.92
C ASP A 11 -5.25 -18.06 -3.07
N GLU A 12 -5.28 -17.56 -4.30
CA GLU A 12 -4.98 -16.20 -4.73
C GLU A 12 -6.26 -15.38 -5.03
N LEU A 13 -7.45 -15.94 -4.77
CA LEU A 13 -8.76 -15.27 -4.91
C LEU A 13 -9.03 -14.21 -3.82
N PRO A 14 -9.94 -13.26 -4.07
CA PRO A 14 -10.36 -12.27 -3.08
C PRO A 14 -10.93 -12.97 -1.84
N ARG A 15 -10.22 -12.84 -0.72
CA ARG A 15 -10.58 -13.54 0.51
C ARG A 15 -11.82 -12.97 1.18
N TRP A 16 -12.12 -11.69 0.92
CA TRP A 16 -13.35 -11.06 1.37
C TRP A 16 -13.93 -10.10 0.32
N VAL A 17 -15.20 -10.32 -0.01
CA VAL A 17 -16.03 -9.45 -0.84
C VAL A 17 -17.33 -9.24 -0.09
N ARG A 18 -17.76 -7.98 0.02
CA ARG A 18 -19.03 -7.65 0.65
C ARG A 18 -20.18 -8.19 -0.19
N PRO A 19 -21.19 -8.84 0.41
CA PRO A 19 -22.39 -9.22 -0.32
C PRO A 19 -23.06 -7.97 -0.92
N ALA A 20 -23.42 -8.04 -2.21
CA ALA A 20 -24.21 -6.98 -2.82
C ALA A 20 -25.53 -6.82 -2.03
N VAL A 21 -25.84 -5.59 -1.61
CA VAL A 21 -27.15 -5.31 -1.03
C VAL A 21 -28.17 -5.46 -2.16
N PRO A 22 -29.19 -6.35 -2.05
CA PRO A 22 -30.20 -6.45 -3.08
C PRO A 22 -30.85 -5.09 -3.27
N ALA A 23 -30.85 -4.58 -4.51
CA ALA A 23 -31.61 -3.38 -4.85
C ALA A 23 -33.06 -3.62 -4.41
N GLY A 24 -33.52 -2.83 -3.43
CA GLY A 24 -34.86 -2.97 -2.88
C GLY A 24 -35.87 -2.85 -4.01
N THR A 25 -36.50 -3.97 -4.37
CA THR A 25 -37.64 -3.96 -5.27
C THR A 25 -38.78 -3.24 -4.55
N GLY A 26 -39.06 -2.02 -4.98
CA GLY A 26 -40.30 -1.34 -4.66
C GLY A 26 -41.46 -2.19 -5.18
N ALA A 27 -42.06 -2.98 -4.30
CA ALA A 27 -43.33 -3.64 -4.56
C ALA A 27 -44.42 -2.85 -3.84
N THR A 28 -45.13 -2.06 -4.64
CA THR A 28 -46.43 -1.47 -4.34
C THR A 28 -47.40 -2.50 -3.76
N SER A 29 -48.10 -2.08 -2.71
CA SER A 29 -49.17 -2.82 -2.03
C SER A 29 -50.32 -3.24 -2.96
N GLN A 30 -50.85 -4.45 -2.77
CA GLN A 30 -52.30 -4.63 -2.60
C GLN A 30 -52.57 -5.69 -1.51
N ALA A 31 -53.52 -5.35 -0.64
CA ALA A 31 -53.93 -6.08 0.54
C ALA A 31 -55.01 -7.13 0.23
N SER A 32 -55.02 -8.21 1.00
CA SER A 32 -56.26 -8.85 1.45
C SER A 32 -56.04 -9.59 2.79
N ALA A 33 -57.04 -9.48 3.66
CA ALA A 33 -57.00 -9.62 5.10
C ALA A 33 -56.89 -11.06 5.67
N SER A 34 -56.30 -11.18 6.86
CA SER A 34 -56.98 -11.55 8.13
C SER A 34 -55.99 -12.20 9.11
N GLY A 35 -55.98 -11.74 10.37
CA GLY A 35 -55.24 -12.39 11.46
C GLY A 35 -54.73 -11.41 12.50
N SER A 36 -55.44 -11.35 13.62
CA SER A 36 -55.17 -10.50 14.77
C SER A 36 -53.99 -10.97 15.64
N SER A 37 -53.30 -9.98 16.21
CA SER A 37 -52.76 -9.91 17.58
C SER A 37 -51.24 -9.97 17.81
N SER A 38 -50.85 -9.11 18.76
CA SER A 38 -49.57 -8.91 19.43
C SER A 38 -48.54 -8.03 18.71
N GLY A 39 -48.58 -6.74 19.06
CA GLY A 39 -47.56 -5.77 18.72
C GLY A 39 -46.23 -6.09 19.38
N SER A 40 -45.22 -6.30 18.55
CA SER A 40 -43.85 -5.90 18.86
C SER A 40 -43.54 -4.76 17.90
N GLY A 41 -43.21 -3.59 18.44
CA GLY A 41 -42.80 -2.45 17.64
C GLY A 41 -41.52 -2.83 16.91
N ALA A 42 -41.62 -3.15 15.62
CA ALA A 42 -40.50 -3.20 14.73
C ALA A 42 -39.91 -1.79 14.69
N GLN A 43 -38.84 -1.57 15.46
CA GLN A 43 -37.98 -0.43 15.26
C GLN A 43 -37.49 -0.50 13.82
N SER A 44 -37.90 0.47 13.00
CA SER A 44 -37.28 0.72 11.70
C SER A 44 -35.79 0.89 11.96
N GLY A 45 -34.98 -0.08 11.54
CA GLY A 45 -33.54 -0.06 11.75
C GLY A 45 -32.94 1.13 11.03
N ALA A 46 -32.72 2.23 11.76
CA ALA A 46 -31.84 3.29 11.30
C ALA A 46 -30.47 2.65 11.03
N ALA A 47 -29.89 2.91 9.87
CA ALA A 47 -28.53 2.47 9.58
C ALA A 47 -27.61 2.89 10.74
N PRO A 48 -26.71 2.02 11.21
CA PRO A 48 -25.82 2.35 12.32
C PRO A 48 -25.07 3.65 11.99
N THR A 49 -25.07 4.59 12.93
CA THR A 49 -24.45 5.90 12.75
C THR A 49 -22.94 5.71 12.79
N LEU A 50 -22.26 5.90 11.65
CA LEU A 50 -20.82 5.76 11.56
C LEU A 50 -20.10 6.79 12.45
N PRO A 51 -18.89 6.47 12.95
CA PRO A 51 -18.13 7.34 13.85
C PRO A 51 -17.56 8.59 13.19
N VAL A 52 -17.60 8.66 11.85
CA VAL A 52 -17.21 9.82 11.04
C VAL A 52 -18.23 9.99 9.92
N THR A 53 -18.67 11.21 9.68
CA THR A 53 -19.68 11.56 8.67
C THR A 53 -19.08 12.29 7.48
N LEU A 54 -19.84 12.38 6.37
CA LEU A 54 -19.44 13.21 5.23
C LEU A 54 -19.29 14.70 5.59
N ALA A 55 -20.08 15.20 6.56
CA ALA A 55 -19.96 16.57 7.05
C ALA A 55 -18.60 16.82 7.72
N ASP A 56 -18.10 15.86 8.50
CA ASP A 56 -16.77 15.94 9.11
C ASP A 56 -15.67 16.00 8.05
N VAL A 57 -15.80 15.21 6.98
CA VAL A 57 -14.84 15.23 5.86
C VAL A 57 -14.87 16.57 5.12
N ARG A 58 -16.06 17.15 4.89
CA ARG A 58 -16.21 18.49 4.28
C ARG A 58 -15.59 19.57 5.17
N ALA A 59 -15.80 19.53 6.48
CA ALA A 59 -15.17 20.46 7.43
C ALA A 59 -13.64 20.31 7.48
N ALA A 60 -13.15 19.07 7.36
CA ALA A 60 -11.72 18.78 7.26
C ALA A 60 -11.10 19.35 5.98
N ALA A 61 -11.81 19.32 4.84
CA ALA A 61 -11.36 19.93 3.59
C ALA A 61 -11.17 21.45 3.72
N GLU A 62 -12.12 22.14 4.37
CA GLU A 62 -12.00 23.57 4.68
C GLU A 62 -10.77 23.87 5.55
N THR A 63 -10.54 23.05 6.57
CA THR A 63 -9.38 23.17 7.48
C THR A 63 -8.05 23.01 6.74
N LEU A 64 -8.02 22.23 5.66
CA LEU A 64 -6.80 21.87 4.93
C LEU A 64 -6.44 22.81 3.78
N ARG A 65 -7.33 23.74 3.40
CA ARG A 65 -7.22 24.55 2.16
C ARG A 65 -5.86 25.20 1.93
N ASP A 66 -5.21 25.73 2.97
CA ASP A 66 -3.91 26.43 2.86
C ASP A 66 -2.70 25.57 3.28
N THR A 67 -2.96 24.31 3.66
CA THR A 67 -1.96 23.37 4.18
C THR A 67 -1.70 22.24 3.22
N ALA A 68 -2.72 21.46 2.83
CA ALA A 68 -2.55 20.35 1.90
C ALA A 68 -2.62 20.85 0.46
N LEU A 69 -1.86 20.21 -0.44
CA LEU A 69 -2.02 20.41 -1.87
C LEU A 69 -3.24 19.61 -2.35
N THR A 70 -4.03 20.19 -3.26
CA THR A 70 -4.90 19.38 -4.12
C THR A 70 -3.99 18.63 -5.09
N THR A 71 -3.76 17.34 -4.81
CA THR A 71 -2.77 16.58 -5.59
C THR A 71 -3.30 16.27 -6.99
N PRO A 72 -2.41 16.12 -8.00
CA PRO A 72 -2.84 15.80 -9.35
C PRO A 72 -3.56 14.45 -9.44
N LEU A 73 -4.57 14.40 -10.31
CA LEU A 73 -5.14 13.16 -10.82
C LEU A 73 -4.62 12.94 -12.25
N LEU A 74 -3.67 12.02 -12.41
CA LEU A 74 -2.97 11.80 -13.68
C LEU A 74 -3.56 10.60 -14.43
N THR A 75 -3.64 10.67 -15.76
CA THR A 75 -4.05 9.51 -16.57
C THR A 75 -2.97 8.43 -16.56
N ALA A 76 -3.34 7.22 -16.17
CA ALA A 76 -2.46 6.05 -16.09
C ALA A 76 -2.48 5.24 -17.40
N ARG A 77 -2.21 5.88 -18.54
CA ARG A 77 -2.44 5.30 -19.88
C ARG A 77 -1.84 3.91 -20.10
N ALA A 78 -0.64 3.65 -19.59
CA ALA A 78 0.00 2.35 -19.73
C ALA A 78 -0.72 1.27 -18.91
N LEU A 79 -0.99 1.55 -17.62
CA LEU A 79 -1.74 0.65 -16.76
C LEU A 79 -3.14 0.39 -17.31
N GLY A 80 -3.83 1.43 -17.77
CA GLY A 80 -5.16 1.30 -18.36
C GLY A 80 -5.20 0.40 -19.60
N ARG A 81 -4.20 0.48 -20.48
CA ARG A 81 -4.08 -0.47 -21.61
C ARG A 81 -3.82 -1.90 -21.15
N ASP A 82 -3.01 -2.08 -20.13
CA ASP A 82 -2.64 -3.40 -19.62
C ASP A 82 -3.82 -4.13 -18.98
N VAL A 83 -4.72 -3.39 -18.31
CA VAL A 83 -5.91 -3.96 -17.64
C VAL A 83 -7.19 -3.85 -18.47
N GLY A 84 -7.18 -3.07 -19.54
CA GLY A 84 -8.33 -2.88 -20.43
C GLY A 84 -9.41 -1.92 -19.90
N THR A 85 -9.07 -0.99 -18.99
CA THR A 85 -9.99 0.06 -18.52
C THR A 85 -9.33 1.44 -18.40
N GLU A 86 -10.11 2.50 -18.25
CA GLU A 86 -9.59 3.83 -17.95
C GLU A 86 -9.08 3.90 -16.51
N VAL A 87 -7.78 4.15 -16.34
CA VAL A 87 -7.15 4.22 -15.02
C VAL A 87 -6.52 5.60 -14.80
N TYR A 88 -6.66 6.11 -13.58
CA TYR A 88 -6.15 7.39 -13.12
C TYR A 88 -5.34 7.20 -11.83
N TYR A 89 -4.28 7.99 -11.64
CA TYR A 89 -3.47 8.02 -10.42
C TYR A 89 -3.77 9.27 -9.62
N LYS A 90 -4.30 9.11 -8.40
CA LYS A 90 -4.39 10.19 -7.42
C LYS A 90 -3.05 10.27 -6.68
N CYS A 91 -2.26 11.30 -6.98
CA CYS A 91 -0.83 11.34 -6.69
C CYS A 91 -0.51 11.91 -5.29
N GLU A 92 -0.94 11.24 -4.22
CA GLU A 92 -0.61 11.63 -2.84
C GLU A 92 0.89 11.48 -2.51
N ASN A 93 1.66 10.74 -3.32
CA ASN A 93 3.13 10.74 -3.30
C ASN A 93 3.74 12.13 -3.58
N LEU A 94 3.00 13.04 -4.22
CA LEU A 94 3.40 14.42 -4.49
C LEU A 94 2.87 15.42 -3.44
N GLN A 95 2.20 14.94 -2.40
CA GLN A 95 1.75 15.77 -1.29
C GLN A 95 2.94 16.33 -0.50
N ARG A 96 2.73 17.39 0.29
CA ARG A 96 3.73 17.83 1.26
C ARG A 96 4.12 16.69 2.20
N ALA A 97 5.40 16.63 2.58
CA ALA A 97 5.98 15.51 3.32
C ALA A 97 5.87 14.15 2.59
N GLY A 98 5.60 14.14 1.27
CA GLY A 98 5.69 12.97 0.40
C GLY A 98 4.57 11.94 0.56
N SER A 99 3.49 12.23 1.29
CA SER A 99 2.35 11.31 1.45
C SER A 99 1.07 12.02 1.93
N PHE A 100 -0.06 11.30 1.91
CA PHE A 100 -1.35 11.79 2.40
C PHE A 100 -1.37 12.14 3.90
N LYS A 101 -0.41 11.65 4.70
CA LYS A 101 -0.47 11.69 6.18
C LYS A 101 -0.60 13.08 6.78
N VAL A 102 -0.10 14.11 6.08
CA VAL A 102 -0.24 15.52 6.52
C VAL A 102 -1.70 15.92 6.70
N ARG A 103 -2.64 15.36 5.92
CA ARG A 103 -4.05 15.74 5.93
C ARG A 103 -4.69 15.49 7.29
N GLY A 104 -4.78 14.22 7.71
CA GLY A 104 -5.37 13.89 9.01
C GLY A 104 -4.53 14.37 10.20
N ALA A 105 -3.20 14.39 10.09
CA ALA A 105 -2.36 14.92 11.17
C ALA A 105 -2.68 16.40 11.44
N TYR A 106 -2.74 17.22 10.38
CA TYR A 106 -3.07 18.63 10.51
C TYR A 106 -4.49 18.84 11.04
N VAL A 107 -5.50 18.13 10.51
CA VAL A 107 -6.88 18.26 10.99
C VAL A 107 -7.00 17.91 12.47
N ARG A 108 -6.40 16.80 12.92
CA ARG A 108 -6.41 16.42 14.34
C ARG A 108 -5.76 17.49 15.22
N MET A 109 -4.64 18.05 14.78
CA MET A 109 -3.87 19.03 15.54
C MET A 109 -4.49 20.42 15.52
N ALA A 110 -5.17 20.82 14.44
CA ALA A 110 -5.87 22.09 14.34
C ALA A 110 -7.06 22.17 15.29
N LEU A 111 -7.67 21.02 15.62
CA LEU A 111 -8.78 20.89 16.56
C LEU A 111 -8.35 20.88 18.04
N LEU A 112 -7.05 20.92 18.34
CA LEU A 112 -6.57 21.00 19.71
C LEU A 112 -6.94 22.34 20.35
N THR A 113 -7.24 22.33 21.66
CA THR A 113 -7.39 23.57 22.43
C THR A 113 -6.04 24.26 22.60
N GLU A 114 -6.04 25.55 22.95
CA GLU A 114 -4.78 26.27 23.20
C GLU A 114 -4.01 25.67 24.38
N GLU A 115 -4.71 25.16 25.41
CA GLU A 115 -4.08 24.43 26.51
C GLU A 115 -3.41 23.14 26.03
N GLU A 116 -4.07 22.36 25.16
CA GLU A 116 -3.48 21.16 24.56
C GLU A 116 -2.27 21.50 23.68
N LYS A 117 -2.38 22.53 22.83
CA LYS A 117 -1.26 23.01 22.00
C LYS A 117 -0.07 23.45 22.84
N SER A 118 -0.31 24.10 23.98
CA SER A 118 0.75 24.57 24.89
C SER A 118 1.55 23.42 25.53
N ARG A 119 0.92 22.25 25.71
CA ARG A 119 1.60 21.01 26.20
C ARG A 119 2.38 20.30 25.09
N GLY A 120 2.17 20.68 23.83
CA GLY A 120 2.77 20.05 22.67
C GLY A 120 2.14 18.72 22.30
N VAL A 121 2.69 18.10 21.25
CA VAL A 121 2.23 16.81 20.73
C VAL A 121 3.36 15.80 20.71
N VAL A 122 2.99 14.53 20.78
CA VAL A 122 3.90 13.40 20.64
C VAL A 122 3.35 12.37 19.65
N ALA A 123 4.22 11.76 18.86
CA ALA A 123 3.87 10.63 18.00
C ALA A 123 5.02 9.64 17.91
N ALA A 124 4.72 8.40 17.56
CA ALA A 124 5.71 7.39 17.22
C ALA A 124 5.55 6.95 15.77
N SER A 125 6.62 7.04 14.98
CA SER A 125 6.65 6.52 13.61
C SER A 125 8.06 6.59 13.03
N ALA A 126 8.46 5.58 12.28
CA ALA A 126 9.71 5.60 11.52
C ALA A 126 9.59 6.26 10.13
N GLY A 127 8.43 6.84 9.75
CA GLY A 127 8.18 7.24 8.36
C GLY A 127 7.09 8.32 8.15
N ASN A 128 6.14 8.06 7.27
CA ASN A 128 5.20 9.07 6.74
C ASN A 128 4.39 9.81 7.82
N HIS A 129 3.99 9.11 8.88
CA HIS A 129 3.24 9.73 9.98
C HIS A 129 4.12 10.72 10.76
N ALA A 130 5.38 10.38 11.04
CA ALA A 130 6.32 11.29 11.69
C ALA A 130 6.48 12.61 10.91
N GLN A 131 6.70 12.52 9.60
CA GLN A 131 6.83 13.70 8.75
C GLN A 131 5.52 14.50 8.66
N GLY A 132 4.38 13.82 8.58
CA GLY A 132 3.06 14.46 8.58
C GLY A 132 2.78 15.26 9.86
N VAL A 133 3.06 14.67 11.03
CA VAL A 133 2.92 15.32 12.34
C VAL A 133 3.93 16.47 12.48
N ALA A 134 5.19 16.26 12.13
CA ALA A 134 6.23 17.29 12.22
C ALA A 134 5.88 18.52 11.35
N LEU A 135 5.44 18.29 10.11
CA LEU A 135 5.01 19.37 9.22
C LEU A 135 3.78 20.10 9.75
N ALA A 136 2.78 19.37 10.24
CA ALA A 136 1.57 19.95 10.82
C ALA A 136 1.89 20.79 12.07
N ALA A 137 2.74 20.28 12.95
CA ALA A 137 3.21 20.97 14.15
C ALA A 137 3.87 22.30 13.82
N ARG A 138 4.80 22.29 12.87
CA ARG A 138 5.49 23.51 12.41
C ARG A 138 4.52 24.54 11.84
N ARG A 139 3.51 24.11 11.08
CA ARG A 139 2.49 25.01 10.51
C ARG A 139 1.59 25.63 11.57
N LEU A 140 1.28 24.89 12.63
CA LEU A 140 0.41 25.32 13.72
C LEU A 140 1.17 25.99 14.88
N GLY A 141 2.51 26.05 14.82
CA GLY A 141 3.32 26.59 15.92
C GLY A 141 3.33 25.72 17.17
N ILE A 142 3.09 24.41 17.04
CA ILE A 142 3.02 23.46 18.15
C ILE A 142 4.37 22.75 18.29
N HIS A 143 4.85 22.59 19.52
CA HIS A 143 6.02 21.75 19.78
C HIS A 143 5.68 20.28 19.51
N ALA A 144 6.46 19.61 18.67
CA ALA A 144 6.27 18.19 18.37
C ALA A 144 7.49 17.36 18.74
N ARG A 145 7.26 16.31 19.53
CA ARG A 145 8.22 15.24 19.79
C ARG A 145 7.85 14.00 18.96
N ILE A 146 8.81 13.47 18.22
CA ILE A 146 8.65 12.25 17.43
C ILE A 146 9.59 11.18 17.98
N VAL A 147 9.01 10.06 18.41
CA VAL A 147 9.77 8.89 18.83
C VAL A 147 9.98 7.97 17.63
N MET A 148 11.23 7.66 17.31
CA MET A 148 11.61 6.78 16.21
C MET A 148 12.52 5.65 16.73
N PRO A 149 12.51 4.45 16.13
CA PRO A 149 13.43 3.39 16.51
C PRO A 149 14.88 3.77 16.15
N ARG A 150 15.85 3.25 16.92
CA ARG A 150 17.28 3.57 16.72
C ARG A 150 17.81 3.19 15.33
N GLY A 151 17.21 2.20 14.67
CA GLY A 151 17.58 1.73 13.33
C GLY A 151 16.87 2.46 12.18
N VAL A 152 16.17 3.57 12.43
CA VAL A 152 15.46 4.30 11.37
C VAL A 152 16.41 4.76 10.26
N ALA A 153 15.95 4.66 9.00
CA ALA A 153 16.71 5.12 7.85
C ALA A 153 17.04 6.61 7.95
N LEU A 154 18.29 6.97 7.67
CA LEU A 154 18.80 8.34 7.80
C LEU A 154 17.95 9.39 7.05
N PRO A 155 17.48 9.13 5.80
CA PRO A 155 16.62 10.11 5.11
C PRO A 155 15.32 10.42 5.87
N LYS A 156 14.68 9.41 6.48
CA LYS A 156 13.42 9.57 7.24
C LYS A 156 13.65 10.34 8.55
N LEU A 157 14.77 10.08 9.21
CA LEU A 157 15.22 10.83 10.39
C LEU A 157 15.46 12.30 10.06
N GLN A 158 16.22 12.56 8.99
CA GLN A 158 16.58 13.92 8.59
C GLN A 158 15.36 14.73 8.16
N ALA A 159 14.48 14.17 7.32
CA ALA A 159 13.25 14.84 6.89
C ALA A 159 12.35 15.25 8.07
N THR A 160 12.24 14.39 9.09
CA THR A 160 11.47 14.70 10.31
C THR A 160 12.07 15.87 11.08
N ARG A 161 13.41 15.93 11.21
CA ARG A 161 14.13 17.05 11.84
C ARG A 161 14.04 18.34 11.03
N ASP A 162 14.12 18.27 9.70
CA ASP A 162 14.02 19.42 8.81
C ASP A 162 12.62 20.08 8.86
N HIS A 163 11.60 19.30 9.24
CA HIS A 163 10.28 19.81 9.57
C HIS A 163 10.20 20.47 10.95
N GLY A 164 11.27 20.47 11.75
CA GLY A 164 11.36 21.20 13.02
C GLY A 164 10.89 20.43 14.25
N ALA A 165 10.66 19.12 14.12
CA ALA A 165 10.30 18.28 15.27
C ALA A 165 11.53 17.88 16.10
N GLU A 166 11.33 17.76 17.41
CA GLU A 166 12.26 17.10 18.30
C GLU A 166 12.20 15.59 18.04
N VAL A 167 13.32 14.97 17.65
CA VAL A 167 13.36 13.52 17.39
C VAL A 167 14.10 12.79 18.50
N VAL A 168 13.40 11.84 19.12
CA VAL A 168 13.93 10.94 20.15
C VAL A 168 14.10 9.54 19.57
N LEU A 169 15.32 9.00 19.61
CA LEU A 169 15.59 7.63 19.18
C LEU A 169 15.42 6.66 20.35
N TYR A 170 14.36 5.84 20.30
CA TYR A 170 14.03 4.90 21.38
C TYR A 170 13.53 3.57 20.83
N GLY A 171 14.00 2.48 21.45
CA GLY A 171 13.69 1.12 21.04
C GLY A 171 14.36 0.69 19.74
N THR A 172 14.12 -0.57 19.41
CA THR A 172 14.56 -1.27 18.19
C THR A 172 13.41 -1.52 17.23
N THR A 173 12.17 -1.53 17.73
CA THR A 173 10.94 -1.71 16.95
C THR A 173 10.04 -0.47 17.02
N VAL A 174 9.09 -0.37 16.08
CA VAL A 174 8.08 0.71 16.10
C VAL A 174 7.16 0.57 17.32
N ASP A 175 6.85 -0.65 17.76
CA ASP A 175 6.01 -0.90 18.94
C ASP A 175 6.67 -0.39 20.23
N GLU A 176 7.99 -0.57 20.39
CA GLU A 176 8.74 0.00 21.50
C GLU A 176 8.74 1.54 21.46
N SER A 177 8.89 2.14 20.27
CA SER A 177 8.77 3.59 20.10
C SER A 177 7.36 4.10 20.42
N LEU A 178 6.32 3.32 20.10
CA LEU A 178 4.92 3.64 20.38
C LEU A 178 4.65 3.66 21.89
N ALA A 179 5.05 2.61 22.60
CA ALA A 179 4.92 2.54 24.05
C ALA A 179 5.63 3.71 24.76
N GLU A 180 6.80 4.13 24.27
CA GLU A 180 7.51 5.29 24.82
C GLU A 180 6.80 6.62 24.52
N ALA A 181 6.21 6.78 23.33
CA ALA A 181 5.42 7.96 23.00
C ALA A 181 4.15 8.07 23.87
N GLU A 182 3.49 6.94 24.13
CA GLU A 182 2.33 6.86 25.03
C GLU A 182 2.71 7.20 26.47
N ARG A 183 3.79 6.60 27.00
CA ARG A 183 4.34 6.93 28.33
C ARG A 183 4.67 8.42 28.45
N TYR A 184 5.32 9.01 27.45
CA TYR A 184 5.63 10.44 27.44
C TYR A 184 4.36 11.32 27.43
N ALA A 185 3.33 10.93 26.68
CA ALA A 185 2.05 11.61 26.67
C ALA A 185 1.39 11.61 28.06
N GLU A 186 1.39 10.46 28.73
CA GLU A 186 0.84 10.29 30.08
C GLU A 186 1.58 11.14 31.13
N GLU A 187 2.91 11.19 31.06
CA GLU A 187 3.72 11.92 32.04
C GLU A 187 3.69 13.44 31.87
N THR A 188 3.64 13.92 30.63
CA THR A 188 3.78 15.35 30.31
C THR A 188 2.45 16.05 29.99
N GLY A 189 1.41 15.27 29.69
CA GLY A 189 0.14 15.77 29.16
C GLY A 189 0.22 16.22 27.70
N ALA A 190 1.34 15.96 27.00
CA ALA A 190 1.43 16.15 25.56
C ALA A 190 0.40 15.28 24.84
N VAL A 191 -0.21 15.80 23.78
CA VAL A 191 -1.27 15.05 23.08
C VAL A 191 -0.66 14.03 22.13
N PHE A 192 -0.98 12.75 22.35
CA PHE A 192 -0.58 11.69 21.45
C PHE A 192 -1.37 11.74 20.13
N ILE A 193 -0.65 11.85 19.02
CA ILE A 193 -1.23 11.88 17.67
C ILE A 193 -1.13 10.50 17.05
N HIS A 194 -2.21 9.73 17.17
CA HIS A 194 -2.30 8.37 16.63
C HIS A 194 -2.14 8.36 15.09
N PRO A 195 -1.57 7.32 14.45
CA PRO A 195 -1.34 7.31 13.00
C PRO A 195 -2.58 7.11 12.11
N PHE A 196 -3.69 6.58 12.64
CA PHE A 196 -4.90 6.28 11.84
C PHE A 196 -6.20 6.19 12.64
N ASP A 197 -6.20 5.54 13.81
CA ASP A 197 -7.37 5.28 14.66
C ASP A 197 -7.87 6.51 15.45
N ASN A 198 -8.30 7.54 14.73
CA ASN A 198 -8.90 8.74 15.31
C ASN A 198 -9.90 9.37 14.32
N PRO A 199 -11.12 9.74 14.75
CA PRO A 199 -12.14 10.32 13.86
C PRO A 199 -11.67 11.55 13.06
N ALA A 200 -10.95 12.49 13.68
CA ALA A 200 -10.45 13.68 13.00
C ALA A 200 -9.37 13.36 11.95
N ILE A 201 -8.55 12.34 12.23
CA ILE A 201 -7.54 11.86 11.28
C ILE A 201 -8.24 11.25 10.07
N ILE A 202 -9.22 10.37 10.30
CA ILE A 202 -10.02 9.74 9.25
C ILE A 202 -10.74 10.79 8.41
N ALA A 203 -11.38 11.79 9.04
CA ALA A 203 -12.02 12.90 8.35
C ALA A 203 -11.03 13.66 7.44
N GLY A 204 -9.83 13.97 7.95
CA GLY A 204 -8.77 14.58 7.15
C GLY A 204 -8.32 13.73 5.98
N GLN A 205 -8.18 12.41 6.16
CA GLN A 205 -7.82 11.52 5.04
C GLN A 205 -8.94 11.41 4.00
N GLY A 206 -10.21 11.53 4.42
CA GLY A 206 -11.36 11.49 3.53
C GLY A 206 -11.39 12.59 2.48
N THR A 207 -10.65 13.68 2.70
CA THR A 207 -10.50 14.75 1.69
C THR A 207 -9.90 14.26 0.39
N VAL A 208 -9.12 13.16 0.41
CA VAL A 208 -8.64 12.50 -0.82
C VAL A 208 -9.83 12.03 -1.68
N GLY A 209 -10.87 11.47 -1.06
CA GLY A 209 -12.09 11.04 -1.75
C GLY A 209 -12.88 12.21 -2.34
N LEU A 210 -12.98 13.33 -1.63
CA LEU A 210 -13.61 14.55 -2.15
C LEU A 210 -12.87 15.09 -3.38
N GLU A 211 -11.54 15.16 -3.32
CA GLU A 211 -10.74 15.63 -4.46
C GLU A 211 -10.85 14.69 -5.68
N ILE A 212 -10.95 13.37 -5.46
CA ILE A 212 -11.21 12.42 -6.56
C ILE A 212 -12.56 12.72 -7.23
N LEU A 213 -13.62 12.95 -6.45
CA LEU A 213 -14.94 13.27 -6.99
C LEU A 213 -14.97 14.62 -7.73
N GLU A 214 -14.21 15.60 -7.26
CA GLU A 214 -14.08 16.89 -7.94
C GLU A 214 -13.33 16.76 -9.27
N GLN A 215 -12.24 15.97 -9.29
CA GLN A 215 -11.36 15.81 -10.45
C GLN A 215 -11.85 14.76 -11.46
N LEU A 216 -12.66 13.80 -11.01
CA LEU A 216 -13.26 12.72 -11.82
C LEU A 216 -14.70 12.43 -11.31
N PRO A 217 -15.69 13.29 -11.63
CA PRO A 217 -17.05 13.18 -11.10
C PRO A 217 -17.79 11.89 -11.49
N ASP A 218 -17.34 11.23 -12.55
CA ASP A 218 -17.90 9.99 -13.05
C ASP A 218 -17.05 8.75 -12.73
N VAL A 219 -16.22 8.80 -11.69
CA VAL A 219 -15.43 7.65 -11.21
C VAL A 219 -16.33 6.48 -10.78
N ASP A 220 -16.03 5.28 -11.27
CA ASP A 220 -16.79 4.07 -10.98
C ASP A 220 -16.12 3.23 -9.89
N THR A 221 -14.79 3.19 -9.88
CA THR A 221 -14.00 2.41 -8.91
C THR A 221 -12.86 3.23 -8.31
N VAL A 222 -12.65 3.10 -7.00
CA VAL A 222 -11.50 3.70 -6.30
C VAL A 222 -10.75 2.62 -5.51
N ILE A 223 -9.43 2.57 -5.71
CA ILE A 223 -8.55 1.56 -5.13
C ILE A 223 -7.52 2.23 -4.23
N MET A 224 -7.42 1.79 -2.97
CA MET A 224 -6.47 2.36 -2.00
C MET A 224 -5.80 1.31 -1.11
N ALA A 225 -4.60 1.66 -0.64
CA ALA A 225 -3.85 0.86 0.32
C ALA A 225 -4.53 0.83 1.71
N ILE A 226 -4.42 -0.30 2.41
CA ILE A 226 -4.86 -0.46 3.79
C ILE A 226 -3.65 -0.84 4.67
N GLY A 227 -3.27 0.07 5.56
CA GLY A 227 -2.47 -0.25 6.76
C GLY A 227 -3.40 -0.42 7.97
N GLY A 228 -3.44 0.59 8.84
CA GLY A 228 -4.43 0.66 9.92
C GLY A 228 -5.83 1.14 9.48
N GLY A 229 -6.04 1.38 8.18
CA GLY A 229 -7.35 1.66 7.58
C GLY A 229 -7.80 3.13 7.49
N GLY A 230 -7.14 4.07 8.16
CA GLY A 230 -7.64 5.46 8.23
C GLY A 230 -7.82 6.17 6.88
N LEU A 231 -6.95 5.93 5.90
CA LEU A 231 -7.08 6.46 4.54
C LEU A 231 -8.33 5.91 3.84
N LEU A 232 -8.44 4.58 3.76
CA LEU A 232 -9.55 3.93 3.08
C LEU A 232 -10.88 4.24 3.76
N ALA A 233 -10.94 4.22 5.09
CA ALA A 233 -12.15 4.55 5.85
C ALA A 233 -12.64 5.97 5.54
N GLY A 234 -11.75 6.97 5.62
CA GLY A 234 -12.11 8.36 5.37
C GLY A 234 -12.58 8.57 3.93
N ALA A 235 -11.84 8.01 2.97
CA ALA A 235 -12.20 8.13 1.57
C ALA A 235 -13.48 7.37 1.23
N ALA A 236 -13.72 6.20 1.82
CA ALA A 236 -14.95 5.43 1.63
C ALA A 236 -16.18 6.23 2.09
N ILE A 237 -16.10 6.95 3.21
CA ILE A 237 -17.18 7.85 3.66
C ILE A 237 -17.44 8.92 2.61
N ALA A 238 -16.40 9.62 2.17
CA ALA A 238 -16.53 10.68 1.18
C ALA A 238 -17.15 10.19 -0.13
N LEU A 239 -16.67 9.04 -0.64
CA LEU A 239 -17.07 8.45 -1.91
C LEU A 239 -18.48 7.88 -1.84
N LYS A 240 -18.77 6.99 -0.87
CA LYS A 240 -20.04 6.28 -0.78
C LYS A 240 -21.21 7.19 -0.43
N GLU A 241 -21.01 8.13 0.50
CA GLU A 241 -22.08 9.04 0.91
C GLU A 241 -22.36 10.09 -0.19
N SER A 242 -21.33 10.66 -0.82
CA SER A 242 -21.54 11.59 -1.95
C SER A 242 -22.16 10.88 -3.17
N ALA A 243 -21.77 9.64 -3.45
CA ALA A 243 -22.39 8.83 -4.49
C ALA A 243 -23.88 8.57 -4.20
N ARG A 244 -24.22 8.26 -2.93
CA ARG A 244 -25.61 8.07 -2.49
C ARG A 244 -26.43 9.36 -2.64
N GLU A 245 -25.87 10.52 -2.24
CA GLU A 245 -26.50 11.83 -2.46
C GLU A 245 -26.81 12.08 -3.95
N ALA A 246 -25.92 11.62 -4.83
CA ALA A 246 -26.07 11.74 -6.29
C ALA A 246 -26.87 10.59 -6.93
N GLY A 247 -27.37 9.62 -6.17
CA GLY A 247 -28.12 8.47 -6.68
C GLY A 247 -27.30 7.50 -7.56
N ARG A 248 -25.98 7.42 -7.34
CA ARG A 248 -25.07 6.49 -8.02
C ARG A 248 -24.35 5.58 -7.03
N GLU A 249 -23.67 4.57 -7.56
CA GLU A 249 -22.77 3.72 -6.80
C GLU A 249 -21.31 3.97 -7.25
N ILE A 250 -20.38 3.78 -6.31
CA ILE A 250 -18.94 3.81 -6.55
C ILE A 250 -18.36 2.61 -5.81
N GLN A 251 -17.57 1.79 -6.49
CA GLN A 251 -16.83 0.68 -5.89
C GLN A 251 -15.60 1.21 -5.15
N VAL A 252 -15.38 0.74 -3.94
CA VAL A 252 -14.24 1.08 -3.09
C VAL A 252 -13.53 -0.20 -2.71
N ILE A 253 -12.30 -0.36 -3.20
CA ILE A 253 -11.49 -1.58 -3.05
C ILE A 253 -10.25 -1.26 -2.23
N GLY A 254 -10.06 -2.04 -1.17
CA GLY A 254 -8.87 -2.00 -0.33
C GLY A 254 -7.79 -2.97 -0.79
N VAL A 255 -6.52 -2.60 -0.60
CA VAL A 255 -5.38 -3.47 -0.92
C VAL A 255 -4.41 -3.56 0.25
N GLN A 256 -4.03 -4.77 0.65
CA GLN A 256 -2.99 -5.04 1.64
C GLN A 256 -1.80 -5.79 1.03
N ALA A 257 -0.63 -5.69 1.65
CA ALA A 257 0.42 -6.68 1.44
C ALA A 257 -0.02 -8.01 2.07
N SER A 258 0.18 -9.13 1.37
CA SER A 258 -0.31 -10.45 1.80
C SER A 258 0.19 -10.85 3.19
N ASP A 259 1.46 -10.56 3.50
CA ASP A 259 2.10 -10.86 4.79
C ASP A 259 1.87 -9.78 5.86
N ALA A 260 0.97 -8.82 5.59
CA ALA A 260 0.46 -7.83 6.54
C ALA A 260 -1.06 -7.65 6.41
N ALA A 261 -1.78 -8.68 5.98
CA ALA A 261 -3.19 -8.60 5.59
C ALA A 261 -4.19 -8.73 6.77
N ALA A 262 -4.03 -7.91 7.82
CA ALA A 262 -4.83 -8.02 9.04
C ALA A 262 -6.33 -7.71 8.87
N TYR A 263 -6.73 -6.97 7.82
CA TYR A 263 -8.14 -6.67 7.57
C TYR A 263 -8.89 -7.87 7.02
N VAL A 264 -8.25 -8.72 6.22
CA VAL A 264 -8.90 -9.91 5.65
C VAL A 264 -9.44 -10.81 6.77
N SER A 265 -8.57 -11.24 7.68
CA SER A 265 -8.96 -12.08 8.81
C SER A 265 -9.94 -11.39 9.76
N SER A 266 -9.83 -10.06 9.91
CA SER A 266 -10.74 -9.29 10.77
C SER A 266 -12.15 -9.19 10.19
N LEU A 267 -12.26 -8.99 8.87
CA LEU A 267 -13.54 -8.91 8.17
C LEU A 267 -14.24 -10.28 8.12
N GLU A 268 -13.49 -11.36 7.90
CA GLU A 268 -14.00 -12.74 7.98
C GLU A 268 -14.50 -13.09 9.38
N ALA A 269 -13.79 -12.65 10.43
CA ALA A 269 -14.19 -12.87 11.82
C ALA A 269 -15.30 -11.92 12.31
N GLY A 270 -15.65 -10.88 11.53
CA GLY A 270 -16.59 -9.84 11.94
C GLY A 270 -16.09 -8.92 13.07
N GLY A 271 -14.78 -8.86 13.31
CA GLY A 271 -14.18 -8.06 14.38
C GLY A 271 -12.66 -7.98 14.29
N VAL A 272 -12.07 -6.96 14.91
CA VAL A 272 -10.62 -6.68 14.87
C VAL A 272 -9.80 -7.88 15.40
N GLN A 273 -8.97 -8.44 14.52
CA GLN A 273 -7.98 -9.47 14.83
C GLN A 273 -6.56 -8.90 14.77
N SER A 274 -5.63 -9.59 15.44
CA SER A 274 -4.21 -9.25 15.39
C SER A 274 -3.41 -10.39 14.77
N LEU A 275 -2.50 -10.04 13.87
CA LEU A 275 -1.51 -10.95 13.32
C LEU A 275 -0.42 -11.22 14.35
N GLN A 276 0.16 -12.42 14.32
CA GLN A 276 1.30 -12.76 15.20
C GLN A 276 2.60 -12.03 14.80
N GLY A 277 2.70 -11.62 13.54
CA GLY A 277 3.81 -10.86 12.99
C GLY A 277 3.46 -10.35 11.59
N VAL A 278 4.21 -9.34 11.13
CA VAL A 278 4.07 -8.78 9.79
C VAL A 278 5.45 -8.65 9.15
N SER A 279 5.54 -8.93 7.85
CA SER A 279 6.79 -8.79 7.09
C SER A 279 6.46 -8.39 5.66
N THR A 280 6.88 -7.20 5.24
CA THR A 280 6.69 -6.74 3.86
C THR A 280 7.63 -5.58 3.55
N ILE A 281 8.00 -5.41 2.29
CA ILE A 281 8.67 -4.19 1.81
C ILE A 281 7.78 -2.94 1.95
N ALA A 282 6.45 -3.10 2.06
CA ALA A 282 5.48 -2.03 2.22
C ALA A 282 5.30 -1.58 3.67
N ASP A 283 6.37 -1.00 4.23
CA ASP A 283 6.44 -0.55 5.63
C ASP A 283 5.28 0.36 6.06
N GLY A 284 4.80 1.25 5.17
CA GLY A 284 3.66 2.14 5.43
C GLY A 284 2.32 1.43 5.69
N ILE A 285 2.20 0.15 5.31
CA ILE A 285 1.01 -0.69 5.54
C ILE A 285 1.33 -1.98 6.33
N ALA A 286 2.54 -2.11 6.88
CA ALA A 286 2.94 -3.22 7.74
C ALA A 286 2.29 -3.09 9.14
N VAL A 287 0.96 -3.24 9.20
CA VAL A 287 0.17 -3.03 10.42
C VAL A 287 -0.52 -4.34 10.80
N GLY A 288 -0.12 -4.91 11.94
CA GLY A 288 -0.61 -6.20 12.42
C GLY A 288 -2.01 -6.19 13.03
N ARG A 289 -2.59 -5.02 13.29
CA ARG A 289 -3.92 -4.87 13.89
C ARG A 289 -4.67 -3.67 13.30
N PRO A 290 -5.87 -3.86 12.73
CA PRO A 290 -6.74 -2.77 12.29
C PRO A 290 -7.06 -1.78 13.42
N GLY A 291 -7.24 -0.50 13.08
CA GLY A 291 -7.83 0.46 14.01
C GLY A 291 -9.31 0.17 14.23
N ALA A 292 -9.83 0.44 15.42
CA ALA A 292 -11.22 0.17 15.75
C ALA A 292 -12.18 1.05 14.93
N VAL A 293 -11.91 2.36 14.86
CA VAL A 293 -12.75 3.33 14.13
C VAL A 293 -12.69 3.07 12.62
N PRO A 294 -11.51 2.90 11.99
CA PRO A 294 -11.45 2.52 10.59
C PRO A 294 -12.10 1.17 10.28
N PHE A 295 -12.01 0.17 11.18
CA PHE A 295 -12.64 -1.14 10.97
C PHE A 295 -14.15 -1.04 10.83
N GLU A 296 -14.82 -0.33 11.73
CA GLU A 296 -16.28 -0.12 11.69
C GLU A 296 -16.75 0.51 10.37
N VAL A 297 -16.01 1.50 9.89
CA VAL A 297 -16.29 2.16 8.60
C VAL A 297 -16.03 1.21 7.43
N ILE A 298 -14.88 0.54 7.41
CA ILE A 298 -14.47 -0.35 6.31
C ILE A 298 -15.42 -1.53 6.19
N SER A 299 -15.78 -2.19 7.30
CA SER A 299 -16.74 -3.30 7.30
C SER A 299 -18.12 -2.89 6.78
N SER A 300 -18.46 -1.60 6.92
CA SER A 300 -19.77 -1.05 6.58
C SER A 300 -19.85 -0.42 5.19
N LEU A 301 -18.72 -0.01 4.59
CA LEU A 301 -18.71 0.78 3.35
C LEU A 301 -17.82 0.21 2.24
N VAL A 302 -16.78 -0.57 2.54
CA VAL A 302 -15.84 -1.06 1.51
C VAL A 302 -16.38 -2.33 0.86
N ASP A 303 -16.22 -2.44 -0.47
CA ASP A 303 -16.83 -3.52 -1.25
C ASP A 303 -15.95 -4.77 -1.31
N ALA A 304 -14.63 -4.61 -1.34
CA ALA A 304 -13.70 -5.73 -1.36
C ALA A 304 -12.33 -5.37 -0.77
N VAL A 305 -11.64 -6.38 -0.25
CA VAL A 305 -10.23 -6.28 0.12
C VAL A 305 -9.44 -7.39 -0.58
N VAL A 306 -8.42 -6.99 -1.34
CA VAL A 306 -7.50 -7.91 -2.02
C VAL A 306 -6.10 -7.77 -1.44
N THR A 307 -5.25 -8.77 -1.71
CA THR A 307 -3.85 -8.74 -1.27
C THR A 307 -2.90 -8.84 -2.46
N VAL A 308 -1.70 -8.30 -2.27
CA VAL A 308 -0.58 -8.39 -3.20
C VAL A 308 0.69 -8.83 -2.46
N THR A 309 1.52 -9.60 -3.13
CA THR A 309 2.84 -10.05 -2.67
C THR A 309 3.89 -8.97 -2.86
N ASP A 310 5.01 -9.07 -2.14
CA ASP A 310 6.13 -8.12 -2.28
C ASP A 310 6.73 -8.10 -3.70
N ASP A 311 6.71 -9.23 -4.42
CA ASP A 311 7.15 -9.31 -5.82
C ASP A 311 6.23 -8.53 -6.76
N GLU A 312 4.90 -8.66 -6.59
CA GLU A 312 3.91 -7.88 -7.34
C GLU A 312 4.02 -6.38 -7.03
N ILE A 313 4.34 -6.02 -5.78
CA ILE A 313 4.60 -4.63 -5.38
C ILE A 313 5.87 -4.12 -6.07
N ALA A 314 6.97 -4.89 -6.08
CA ALA A 314 8.23 -4.53 -6.72
C ALA A 314 8.09 -4.36 -8.24
N GLU A 315 7.34 -5.25 -8.90
CA GLU A 315 6.99 -5.13 -10.32
C GLU A 315 6.24 -3.82 -10.60
N ALA A 316 5.26 -3.47 -9.75
CA ALA A 316 4.48 -2.25 -9.91
C ALA A 316 5.33 -0.98 -9.73
N ILE A 317 6.31 -0.98 -8.81
CA ILE A 317 7.30 0.11 -8.68
C ILE A 317 8.03 0.31 -10.01
N VAL A 318 8.60 -0.75 -10.57
CA VAL A 318 9.34 -0.69 -11.85
C VAL A 318 8.42 -0.20 -12.97
N HIS A 319 7.19 -0.71 -13.05
CA HIS A 319 6.23 -0.29 -14.06
C HIS A 319 5.91 1.21 -13.97
N LEU A 320 5.65 1.75 -12.77
CA LEU A 320 5.36 3.17 -12.60
C LEU A 320 6.57 4.06 -12.91
N MET A 321 7.77 3.63 -12.50
CA MET A 321 9.01 4.34 -12.83
C MET A 321 9.24 4.40 -14.35
N GLU A 322 9.00 3.30 -15.06
CA GLU A 322 9.22 3.22 -16.51
C GLU A 322 8.14 3.95 -17.31
N ARG A 323 6.87 3.80 -16.93
CA ARG A 323 5.73 4.24 -17.75
C ARG A 323 5.15 5.58 -17.33
N SER A 324 5.24 5.92 -16.04
CA SER A 324 4.63 7.12 -15.46
C SER A 324 5.67 8.13 -14.96
N LYS A 325 6.94 7.72 -14.82
CA LYS A 325 8.04 8.56 -14.30
C LYS A 325 7.79 9.09 -12.90
N LEU A 326 7.05 8.32 -12.10
CA LEU A 326 6.74 8.64 -10.71
C LEU A 326 7.61 7.77 -9.79
N VAL A 327 8.14 8.40 -8.74
CA VAL A 327 8.75 7.69 -7.60
C VAL A 327 7.65 7.50 -6.56
N VAL A 328 7.37 6.23 -6.25
CA VAL A 328 6.30 5.81 -5.34
C VAL A 328 6.89 4.76 -4.40
N GLU A 329 6.57 4.85 -3.12
CA GLU A 329 7.02 3.86 -2.14
C GLU A 329 6.20 2.57 -2.24
N PRO A 330 6.64 1.45 -1.64
CA PRO A 330 5.95 0.17 -1.82
C PRO A 330 4.50 0.19 -1.29
N ALA A 331 4.24 0.83 -0.15
CA ALA A 331 2.88 1.07 0.36
C ALA A 331 2.04 1.98 -0.55
N GLY A 332 2.70 2.90 -1.27
CA GLY A 332 2.08 3.81 -2.22
C GLY A 332 1.57 3.12 -3.48
N VAL A 333 2.23 2.05 -3.92
CA VAL A 333 1.95 1.45 -5.24
C VAL A 333 0.99 0.26 -5.20
N VAL A 334 0.63 -0.25 -4.02
CA VAL A 334 -0.13 -1.52 -3.89
C VAL A 334 -1.44 -1.53 -4.68
N GLY A 335 -2.14 -0.39 -4.80
CA GLY A 335 -3.36 -0.30 -5.63
C GLY A 335 -3.09 -0.54 -7.11
N ALA A 336 -1.96 -0.05 -7.62
CA ALA A 336 -1.53 -0.30 -9.00
C ALA A 336 -1.01 -1.74 -9.17
N ALA A 337 -0.34 -2.29 -8.16
CA ALA A 337 0.09 -3.69 -8.13
C ALA A 337 -1.10 -4.64 -8.26
N ALA A 338 -2.18 -4.40 -7.50
CA ALA A 338 -3.37 -5.25 -7.52
C ALA A 338 -4.11 -5.24 -8.87
N LEU A 339 -4.03 -4.13 -9.61
CA LEU A 339 -4.51 -4.05 -10.99
C LEU A 339 -3.59 -4.82 -11.94
N LEU A 340 -2.27 -4.59 -11.87
CA LEU A 340 -1.29 -5.22 -12.76
C LEU A 340 -1.27 -6.75 -12.66
N SER A 341 -1.38 -7.28 -11.43
CA SER A 341 -1.40 -8.72 -11.17
C SER A 341 -2.76 -9.36 -11.36
N GLY A 342 -3.79 -8.59 -11.74
CA GLY A 342 -5.13 -9.09 -12.02
C GLY A 342 -5.94 -9.49 -10.78
N ARG A 343 -5.46 -9.18 -9.57
CA ARG A 343 -6.15 -9.46 -8.29
C ARG A 343 -7.52 -8.79 -8.23
N VAL A 344 -7.58 -7.55 -8.72
CA VAL A 344 -8.82 -6.78 -8.82
C VAL A 344 -9.72 -7.36 -9.92
N GLY A 345 -9.16 -7.75 -11.07
CA GLY A 345 -9.93 -8.40 -12.14
C GLY A 345 -10.56 -9.73 -11.73
N ALA A 346 -9.94 -10.45 -10.77
CA ALA A 346 -10.47 -11.69 -10.21
C ALA A 346 -11.76 -11.50 -9.39
N LEU A 347 -12.13 -10.26 -9.02
CA LEU A 347 -13.42 -9.95 -8.38
C LEU A 347 -14.60 -10.10 -9.36
N GLY A 348 -14.36 -10.08 -10.68
CA GLY A 348 -15.42 -10.16 -11.69
C GLY A 348 -16.32 -8.92 -11.75
N VAL A 349 -15.89 -7.81 -11.15
CA VAL A 349 -16.60 -6.53 -11.19
C VAL A 349 -16.19 -5.73 -12.43
N ASP A 350 -17.14 -5.01 -13.03
CA ASP A 350 -16.82 -4.00 -14.03
C ASP A 350 -16.19 -2.81 -13.32
N LEU A 351 -14.96 -2.48 -13.70
CA LEU A 351 -14.18 -1.45 -13.03
C LEU A 351 -14.54 -0.04 -13.50
N GLY A 352 -15.08 0.10 -14.72
CA GLY A 352 -15.32 1.42 -15.33
C GLY A 352 -14.12 2.37 -15.19
N LYS A 353 -14.38 3.65 -15.01
CA LYS A 353 -13.35 4.65 -14.71
C LYS A 353 -12.78 4.41 -13.31
N THR A 354 -11.50 4.05 -13.26
CA THR A 354 -10.84 3.63 -12.02
C THR A 354 -9.81 4.65 -11.54
N ALA A 355 -9.93 5.12 -10.30
CA ALA A 355 -8.90 5.90 -9.63
C ALA A 355 -8.09 5.04 -8.66
N VAL A 356 -6.77 5.10 -8.75
CA VAL A 356 -5.82 4.41 -7.87
C VAL A 356 -5.07 5.47 -7.06
N VAL A 357 -5.09 5.36 -5.74
CA VAL A 357 -4.35 6.29 -4.88
C VAL A 357 -2.89 5.85 -4.73
N LEU A 358 -1.97 6.69 -5.19
CA LEU A 358 -0.54 6.55 -4.93
C LEU A 358 -0.21 7.19 -3.58
N SER A 359 -0.33 6.42 -2.50
CA SER A 359 -0.46 6.97 -1.14
C SER A 359 0.79 7.70 -0.61
N GLY A 360 1.98 7.37 -1.10
CA GLY A 360 3.23 8.02 -0.68
C GLY A 360 4.43 7.72 -1.58
N GLY A 361 5.48 8.53 -1.44
CA GLY A 361 6.69 8.50 -2.26
C GLY A 361 8.00 8.43 -1.45
N ASN A 362 7.92 8.23 -0.13
CA ASN A 362 9.08 8.29 0.77
C ASN A 362 9.84 6.95 0.84
N ILE A 363 10.37 6.53 -0.30
CA ILE A 363 11.16 5.31 -0.41
C ILE A 363 12.64 5.56 -0.06
N ASP A 364 13.22 4.68 0.75
CA ASP A 364 14.66 4.67 1.00
C ASP A 364 15.42 4.26 -0.29
N PRO A 365 16.51 4.94 -0.68
CA PRO A 365 17.23 4.61 -1.93
C PRO A 365 17.76 3.16 -2.00
N MET A 366 18.16 2.56 -0.87
CA MET A 366 18.62 1.17 -0.86
C MET A 366 17.44 0.20 -1.03
N LEU A 367 16.30 0.50 -0.40
CA LEU A 367 15.07 -0.24 -0.64
C LEU A 367 14.63 -0.11 -2.11
N MET A 368 14.70 1.09 -2.68
CA MET A 368 14.39 1.34 -4.08
C MET A 368 15.26 0.51 -5.03
N LEU A 369 16.59 0.48 -4.80
CA LEU A 369 17.50 -0.36 -5.57
C LEU A 369 17.10 -1.84 -5.52
N LYS A 370 16.83 -2.35 -4.32
CA LYS A 370 16.41 -3.73 -4.12
C LYS A 370 15.07 -4.03 -4.81
N SER A 371 14.08 -3.13 -4.69
CA SER A 371 12.79 -3.26 -5.36
C SER A 371 12.93 -3.26 -6.89
N ILE A 372 13.82 -2.45 -7.45
CA ILE A 372 14.11 -2.47 -8.89
C ILE A 372 14.70 -3.82 -9.29
N GLN A 373 15.68 -4.34 -8.55
CA GLN A 373 16.27 -5.65 -8.84
C GLN A 373 15.23 -6.78 -8.80
N VAL A 374 14.42 -6.84 -7.74
CA VAL A 374 13.34 -7.84 -7.61
C VAL A 374 12.30 -7.67 -8.73
N GLY A 375 11.87 -6.45 -9.04
CA GLY A 375 10.90 -6.20 -10.11
C GLY A 375 11.43 -6.51 -11.51
N LEU A 376 12.72 -6.33 -11.76
CA LEU A 376 13.38 -6.75 -13.00
C LEU A 376 13.51 -8.27 -13.06
N ALA A 377 13.86 -8.92 -11.95
CA ALA A 377 13.99 -10.38 -11.86
C ALA A 377 12.65 -11.10 -12.08
N SER A 378 11.59 -10.62 -11.42
CA SER A 378 10.23 -11.13 -11.59
C SER A 378 9.74 -11.08 -13.04
N ASN A 379 10.22 -10.09 -13.82
CA ASN A 379 9.91 -9.97 -15.25
C ASN A 379 10.89 -10.71 -16.18
N GLY A 380 11.83 -11.48 -15.62
CA GLY A 380 12.89 -12.15 -16.37
C GLY A 380 13.79 -11.19 -17.12
N ARG A 381 14.00 -9.97 -16.60
CA ARG A 381 14.94 -8.97 -17.16
C ARG A 381 16.26 -8.89 -16.40
N TYR A 382 16.33 -9.59 -15.29
CA TYR A 382 17.52 -9.76 -14.47
C TYR A 382 17.51 -11.20 -13.95
N MET A 383 18.62 -11.90 -13.95
CA MET A 383 18.68 -13.25 -13.38
C MET A 383 20.03 -13.53 -12.74
N GLY A 384 20.00 -14.24 -11.63
CA GLY A 384 21.17 -14.82 -10.99
C GLY A 384 21.23 -16.31 -11.31
N VAL A 385 22.37 -16.79 -11.83
CA VAL A 385 22.56 -18.21 -12.16
C VAL A 385 23.79 -18.73 -11.45
N ARG A 386 23.65 -19.87 -10.78
CA ARG A 386 24.77 -20.64 -10.22
C ARG A 386 25.10 -21.79 -11.16
N ILE A 387 26.37 -21.91 -11.52
CA ILE A 387 26.86 -22.94 -12.45
C ILE A 387 27.98 -23.72 -11.77
N PRO A 388 27.85 -25.05 -11.62
CA PRO A 388 28.97 -25.88 -11.19
C PRO A 388 30.03 -25.92 -12.29
N LEU A 389 31.28 -25.63 -11.93
CA LEU A 389 32.43 -25.69 -12.82
C LEU A 389 33.11 -27.04 -12.75
N ARG A 390 33.65 -27.46 -13.89
CA ARG A 390 34.64 -28.54 -13.95
C ARG A 390 36.00 -27.93 -13.61
N ASP A 391 36.84 -28.65 -12.86
CA ASP A 391 38.19 -28.16 -12.52
C ASP A 391 39.13 -28.23 -13.73
N ARG A 392 38.91 -27.31 -14.69
CA ARG A 392 39.64 -27.20 -15.96
C ARG A 392 39.89 -25.74 -16.30
N THR A 393 41.02 -25.49 -16.97
CA THR A 393 41.38 -24.14 -17.42
C THR A 393 40.46 -23.69 -18.56
N GLY A 394 39.96 -22.46 -18.50
CA GLY A 394 39.20 -21.83 -19.60
C GLY A 394 37.67 -21.88 -19.47
N GLU A 395 37.11 -22.57 -18.47
CA GLU A 395 35.66 -22.72 -18.29
C GLU A 395 34.91 -21.38 -18.19
N LEU A 396 35.45 -20.42 -17.43
CA LEU A 396 34.86 -19.07 -17.35
C LEU A 396 34.82 -18.35 -18.71
N ALA A 397 35.87 -18.51 -19.53
CA ALA A 397 35.91 -17.90 -20.86
C ALA A 397 34.86 -18.53 -21.80
N THR A 398 34.63 -19.83 -21.68
CA THR A 398 33.57 -20.54 -22.40
C THR A 398 32.18 -20.05 -21.98
N ILE A 399 31.89 -20.01 -20.68
CA ILE A 399 30.60 -19.54 -20.14
C ILE A 399 30.36 -18.09 -20.55
N SER A 400 31.35 -17.21 -20.42
CA SER A 400 31.22 -15.80 -20.83
C SER A 400 30.93 -15.66 -22.33
N ARG A 401 31.48 -16.53 -23.17
CA ARG A 401 31.20 -16.53 -24.62
C ARG A 401 29.77 -17.00 -24.90
N LEU A 402 29.32 -18.07 -24.25
CA LEU A 402 27.94 -18.55 -24.41
C LEU A 402 26.90 -17.50 -24.02
N ILE A 403 27.13 -16.79 -22.91
CA ILE A 403 26.26 -15.69 -22.47
C ILE A 403 26.27 -14.53 -23.47
N ALA A 404 27.45 -14.17 -24.00
CA ALA A 404 27.58 -13.12 -25.00
C ALA A 404 26.93 -13.50 -26.34
N ASP A 405 27.09 -14.74 -26.80
CA ASP A 405 26.47 -15.27 -28.01
C ASP A 405 24.93 -15.33 -27.89
N ALA A 406 24.43 -15.53 -26.66
CA ALA A 406 23.01 -15.43 -26.35
C ALA A 406 22.51 -13.98 -26.20
N GLU A 407 23.38 -12.97 -26.35
CA GLU A 407 23.07 -11.54 -26.22
C GLU A 407 22.64 -11.05 -24.81
N ALA A 408 23.07 -11.76 -23.76
CA ALA A 408 22.87 -11.33 -22.37
C ALA A 408 24.09 -10.55 -21.83
N ASN A 409 23.84 -9.57 -20.95
CA ASN A 409 24.88 -8.72 -20.38
C ASN A 409 25.24 -9.18 -18.96
N VAL A 410 26.52 -9.43 -18.70
CA VAL A 410 26.99 -9.87 -17.38
C VAL A 410 27.19 -8.65 -16.46
N VAL A 411 26.53 -8.66 -15.31
CA VAL A 411 26.61 -7.57 -14.31
C VAL A 411 27.62 -7.91 -13.22
N ARG A 412 27.60 -9.15 -12.72
CA ARG A 412 28.50 -9.61 -11.65
C ARG A 412 28.88 -11.06 -11.88
N VAL A 413 30.12 -11.39 -11.51
CA VAL A 413 30.64 -12.76 -11.49
C VAL A 413 31.33 -13.00 -10.16
N ASP A 414 30.88 -14.02 -9.43
CA ASP A 414 31.52 -14.51 -8.22
C ASP A 414 31.97 -15.96 -8.40
N HIS A 415 33.22 -16.22 -8.08
CA HIS A 415 33.85 -17.52 -8.24
C HIS A 415 34.24 -18.07 -6.88
N THR A 416 33.51 -19.10 -6.43
CA THR A 416 33.67 -19.66 -5.08
C THR A 416 34.31 -21.04 -5.17
N ARG A 417 35.41 -21.21 -4.43
CA ARG A 417 36.21 -22.47 -4.40
C ARG A 417 36.17 -23.19 -3.05
N VAL A 418 35.61 -22.57 -2.00
CA VAL A 418 35.64 -23.09 -0.63
C VAL A 418 34.29 -22.77 0.05
N GLY A 419 33.63 -23.79 0.62
CA GLY A 419 32.39 -23.63 1.38
C GLY A 419 32.01 -24.90 2.17
N PRO A 420 31.28 -24.76 3.29
CA PRO A 420 30.98 -25.86 4.22
C PRO A 420 30.06 -26.96 3.66
N GLU A 421 29.39 -26.72 2.53
CA GLU A 421 28.51 -27.69 1.85
C GLU A 421 29.24 -28.59 0.84
N PHE A 422 30.55 -28.44 0.65
CA PHE A 422 31.26 -29.08 -0.45
C PHE A 422 32.26 -30.15 0.01
N SER A 423 32.11 -31.36 -0.53
CA SER A 423 33.20 -32.33 -0.60
C SER A 423 34.38 -31.71 -1.37
N MET A 424 35.62 -32.10 -1.03
CA MET A 424 36.84 -31.59 -1.65
C MET A 424 36.74 -31.61 -3.19
N GLY A 425 36.56 -30.44 -3.83
CA GLY A 425 36.67 -30.27 -5.29
C GLY A 425 35.54 -29.52 -6.01
N GLY A 426 34.43 -29.15 -5.37
CA GLY A 426 33.32 -28.45 -6.04
C GLY A 426 33.58 -26.95 -6.22
N VAL A 427 33.87 -26.50 -7.45
CA VAL A 427 33.98 -25.06 -7.79
C VAL A 427 32.66 -24.60 -8.42
N HIS A 428 32.12 -23.47 -7.96
CA HIS A 428 30.93 -22.87 -8.57
C HIS A 428 31.21 -21.43 -8.99
N ILE A 429 30.49 -21.01 -10.02
CA ILE A 429 30.40 -19.61 -10.42
C ILE A 429 28.96 -19.14 -10.26
N THR A 430 28.78 -17.97 -9.66
CA THR A 430 27.50 -17.27 -9.64
C THR A 430 27.61 -16.09 -10.59
N ILE A 431 26.68 -15.97 -11.52
CA ILE A 431 26.64 -14.90 -12.51
C ILE A 431 25.31 -14.19 -12.39
N ASP A 432 25.35 -12.88 -12.18
CA ASP A 432 24.19 -12.02 -12.35
C ASP A 432 24.24 -11.40 -13.74
N MET A 433 23.11 -11.42 -14.45
CA MET A 433 23.03 -10.91 -15.81
C MET A 433 21.69 -10.23 -16.11
N GLU A 434 21.74 -9.28 -17.04
CA GLU A 434 20.58 -8.62 -17.61
C GLU A 434 20.10 -9.36 -18.84
N THR A 435 18.79 -9.56 -18.90
CA THR A 435 18.08 -10.23 -20.00
C THR A 435 16.92 -9.37 -20.48
N ARG A 436 16.20 -9.83 -21.51
CA ARG A 436 15.16 -9.03 -22.21
C ARG A 436 13.73 -9.51 -21.87
N GLY A 437 13.58 -10.31 -20.83
CA GLY A 437 12.34 -10.98 -20.48
C GLY A 437 12.52 -12.50 -20.38
N HIS A 438 11.51 -13.18 -19.85
CA HIS A 438 11.56 -14.63 -19.58
C HIS A 438 11.98 -15.48 -20.78
N GLU A 439 11.52 -15.16 -21.99
CA GLU A 439 11.90 -15.90 -23.21
C GLU A 439 13.41 -15.82 -23.48
N HIS A 440 14.00 -14.64 -23.30
CA HIS A 440 15.44 -14.45 -23.44
C HIS A 440 16.20 -15.12 -22.29
N SER A 441 15.71 -15.04 -21.05
CA SER A 441 16.31 -15.76 -19.92
C SER A 441 16.36 -17.27 -20.17
N GLU A 442 15.28 -17.88 -20.65
CA GLU A 442 15.25 -19.31 -20.97
C GLU A 442 16.18 -19.67 -22.14
N HIS A 443 16.29 -18.81 -23.15
CA HIS A 443 17.26 -19.01 -24.23
C HIS A 443 18.69 -19.07 -23.69
N VAL A 444 19.10 -18.14 -22.82
CA VAL A 444 20.44 -18.15 -22.21
C VAL A 444 20.65 -19.42 -21.38
N LEU A 445 19.67 -19.83 -20.58
CA LEU A 445 19.74 -21.06 -19.78
C LEU A 445 19.84 -22.31 -20.67
N ALA A 446 19.11 -22.34 -21.78
CA ALA A 446 19.17 -23.43 -22.76
C ALA A 446 20.55 -23.53 -23.40
N ALA A 447 21.15 -22.42 -23.83
CA ALA A 447 22.49 -22.39 -24.41
C ALA A 447 23.56 -22.94 -23.44
N LEU A 448 23.45 -22.60 -22.16
CA LEU A 448 24.33 -23.15 -21.11
C LEU A 448 24.11 -24.67 -20.92
N ARG A 449 22.86 -25.13 -20.90
CA ARG A 449 22.51 -26.56 -20.77
C ARG A 449 23.01 -27.37 -21.96
N GLU A 450 22.86 -26.86 -23.19
CA GLU A 450 23.32 -27.50 -24.43
C GLU A 450 24.85 -27.65 -24.47
N ALA A 451 25.59 -26.70 -23.90
CA ALA A 451 27.04 -26.79 -23.72
C ALA A 451 27.48 -27.76 -22.60
N GLY A 452 26.54 -28.41 -21.91
CA GLY A 452 26.81 -29.42 -20.88
C GLY A 452 27.04 -28.86 -19.48
N TYR A 453 26.61 -27.62 -19.21
CA TYR A 453 26.53 -27.05 -17.87
C TYR A 453 25.17 -27.36 -17.23
N ALA A 454 25.11 -27.25 -15.90
CA ALA A 454 23.87 -27.41 -15.12
C ALA A 454 23.53 -26.10 -14.40
N PRO A 455 23.05 -25.06 -15.11
CA PRO A 455 22.71 -23.79 -14.50
C PRO A 455 21.51 -23.93 -13.57
N GLU A 456 21.69 -23.54 -12.32
CA GLU A 456 20.64 -23.36 -11.31
C GLU A 456 20.27 -21.88 -11.26
N GLN A 457 19.04 -21.53 -11.65
CA GLN A 457 18.55 -20.16 -11.51
C GLN A 457 18.23 -19.89 -10.04
N LEU A 458 18.76 -18.78 -9.52
CA LEU A 458 18.61 -18.36 -8.13
C LEU A 458 17.40 -17.44 -7.94
N TYR A 459 17.15 -16.57 -8.90
CA TYR A 459 16.06 -15.59 -8.92
C TYR A 459 15.79 -15.11 -10.35
#